data_AF-A0AAV5UCF1-F1
#
_entry.id   AF-A0AAV5UCF1-F1
#
_cell.length_a   1.000
_cell.length_b   1.000
_cell.length_c   1.000
_cell.angle_alpha   90.00
_cell.angle_beta   90.00
_cell.angle_gamma   90.00
#
_symmetry.space_group_name_H-M   'P 1'
#
loop_
_entity.id
_entity.type
_entity.pdbx_description
1 polymer ?
#
loop_
_entity_poly.entity_id
_entity_poly.type
_entity_poly.pdbx_seq_one_letter_code
_entity_poly.pdbx_strand_id
1 'polypeptide(L)'
;LIQEVNRRSLTNVPQREWTQFSIAVNLHLFLASLLFISGCVCFCISLQFSTMFDTVNCSDGLNIFPPMLNMMGAFTGLFTLRTLHLKWPAFVHLISCVIVFPLNLITAIDLIANSFHWSNYWSRYPDIYPDISQQGGVEWASSFLWMDVAIGIIAIINDVLCAFIVYIYFKFWYSVRSNNP
;
A
#
# COMPACT_ATOMS: atom_id res chain seq x y z
N LEU A 1 38.01 7.69 4.99
CA LEU A 1 36.87 8.18 4.18
C LEU A 1 36.37 7.17 3.14
N ILE A 2 37.20 6.69 2.20
CA ILE A 2 36.77 5.75 1.14
C ILE A 2 36.29 4.39 1.71
N GLN A 3 36.97 3.86 2.73
CA GLN A 3 36.54 2.63 3.42
C GLN A 3 35.21 2.83 4.18
N GLU A 4 34.99 3.99 4.82
CA GLU A 4 33.71 4.37 5.44
C GLU A 4 32.56 4.41 4.41
N VAL A 5 32.85 4.93 3.23
CA VAL A 5 31.89 5.07 2.12
C VAL A 5 31.56 3.67 1.57
N ASN A 6 32.53 2.77 1.43
CA ASN A 6 32.27 1.38 1.03
C ASN A 6 31.54 0.56 2.11
N ARG A 7 31.69 0.93 3.38
CA ARG A 7 30.97 0.30 4.50
C ARG A 7 29.47 0.60 4.50
N ARG A 8 29.06 1.71 3.87
CA ARG A 8 27.65 2.13 3.68
C ARG A 8 27.06 1.66 2.35
N SER A 9 27.44 0.46 1.92
CA SER A 9 27.02 -0.13 0.66
C SER A 9 26.17 -1.36 0.94
N LEU A 10 25.09 -1.54 0.18
CA LEU A 10 24.23 -2.73 0.22
C LEU A 10 24.97 -4.00 -0.25
N THR A 11 26.21 -3.87 -0.75
CA THR A 11 27.05 -4.98 -1.22
C THR A 11 27.59 -5.88 -0.12
N ASN A 12 27.57 -5.45 1.15
CA ASN A 12 28.12 -6.21 2.28
C ASN A 12 27.05 -6.86 3.17
N VAL A 13 25.79 -6.92 2.71
CA VAL A 13 24.69 -7.54 3.47
C VAL A 13 24.81 -9.07 3.38
N PRO A 14 24.66 -9.83 4.48
CA PRO A 14 24.73 -11.29 4.42
C PRO A 14 23.60 -11.86 3.55
N GLN A 15 23.89 -12.99 2.88
CA GLN A 15 23.05 -13.55 1.84
C GLN A 15 21.60 -13.84 2.29
N ARG A 16 21.41 -14.28 3.53
CA ARG A 16 20.09 -14.63 4.08
C ARG A 16 19.21 -13.39 4.21
N GLU A 17 19.73 -12.32 4.80
CA GLU A 17 19.03 -11.06 4.99
C GLU A 17 18.82 -10.33 3.66
N TRP A 18 19.78 -10.41 2.74
CA TRP A 18 19.62 -9.90 1.39
C TRP A 18 18.49 -10.60 0.61
N THR A 19 18.35 -11.91 0.79
CA THR A 19 17.26 -12.69 0.18
C THR A 19 15.90 -12.27 0.75
N GLN A 20 15.80 -12.11 2.07
CA GLN A 20 14.57 -11.63 2.72
C GLN A 20 14.21 -10.20 2.28
N PHE A 21 15.20 -9.31 2.19
CA PHE A 21 15.01 -7.96 1.68
C PHE A 21 14.50 -7.97 0.24
N SER A 22 15.12 -8.78 -0.62
CA SER A 22 14.72 -8.89 -2.03
C SER A 22 13.29 -9.41 -2.16
N ILE A 23 12.90 -10.42 -1.39
CA ILE A 23 11.52 -10.93 -1.35
C ILE A 23 10.57 -9.83 -0.88
N ALA A 24 10.90 -9.12 0.20
CA ALA A 24 10.07 -8.06 0.76
C ALA A 24 9.83 -6.92 -0.23
N VAL A 25 10.88 -6.46 -0.94
CA VAL A 25 10.75 -5.40 -1.96
C VAL A 25 9.92 -5.84 -3.15
N ASN A 26 10.06 -7.09 -3.63
CA ASN A 26 9.24 -7.59 -4.73
C ASN A 26 7.77 -7.76 -4.30
N LEU A 27 7.54 -8.25 -3.08
CA LEU A 27 6.19 -8.39 -2.53
C LEU A 27 5.55 -7.02 -2.30
N HIS A 28 6.32 -6.04 -1.80
CA HIS A 28 5.89 -4.65 -1.67
C HIS A 28 5.45 -4.09 -3.02
N LEU A 29 6.25 -4.27 -4.07
CA LEU A 29 5.89 -3.83 -5.43
C LEU A 29 4.59 -4.48 -5.93
N PHE A 30 4.43 -5.79 -5.73
CA PHE A 30 3.22 -6.50 -6.13
C PHE A 30 1.98 -5.95 -5.40
N LEU A 31 2.03 -5.83 -4.07
CA LEU A 31 0.90 -5.34 -3.28
C LEU A 31 0.61 -3.85 -3.52
N ALA A 32 1.63 -3.02 -3.69
CA ALA A 32 1.48 -1.61 -4.06
C ALA A 32 0.81 -1.47 -5.43
N SER A 33 1.13 -2.35 -6.39
CA SER A 33 0.48 -2.36 -7.70
C SER A 33 -1.00 -2.74 -7.59
N LEU A 34 -1.33 -3.75 -6.77
CA LEU A 34 -2.73 -4.11 -6.51
C LEU A 34 -3.50 -2.95 -5.86
N LEU A 35 -2.93 -2.29 -4.85
CA LEU A 35 -3.54 -1.12 -4.22
C LEU A 35 -3.78 0.02 -5.20
N PHE A 36 -2.82 0.27 -6.10
CA PHE A 36 -2.97 1.30 -7.12
C PHE A 36 -4.08 0.95 -8.12
N ILE A 37 -4.12 -0.29 -8.63
CA ILE A 37 -5.17 -0.74 -9.54
C ILE A 37 -6.55 -0.63 -8.86
N SER A 38 -6.67 -1.12 -7.62
CA SER A 38 -7.90 -1.01 -6.85
C SER A 38 -8.31 0.44 -6.61
N GLY A 39 -7.34 1.32 -6.28
CA GLY A 39 -7.57 2.76 -6.14
C GLY A 39 -8.07 3.41 -7.43
N CYS A 40 -7.51 3.06 -8.59
CA CYS A 40 -8.00 3.49 -9.90
C CYS A 40 -9.44 3.05 -10.15
N VAL A 41 -9.76 1.78 -9.85
CA VAL A 41 -11.12 1.24 -10.01
C VAL A 41 -12.11 1.97 -9.10
N CYS A 42 -11.78 2.13 -7.80
CA CYS A 42 -12.61 2.89 -6.86
C CYS A 42 -12.82 4.33 -7.32
N PHE A 43 -11.77 5.00 -7.80
CA PHE A 43 -11.85 6.37 -8.32
C PHE A 43 -12.76 6.46 -9.55
N CYS A 44 -12.61 5.56 -10.51
CA CYS A 44 -13.47 5.52 -11.71
C CYS A 44 -14.94 5.24 -11.38
N ILE A 45 -15.20 4.31 -10.45
CA ILE A 45 -16.55 4.00 -9.95
C ILE A 45 -17.12 5.26 -9.27
N SER A 46 -16.36 5.89 -8.36
CA SER A 46 -16.79 7.13 -7.67
C SER A 46 -17.20 8.23 -8.66
N LEU A 47 -16.41 8.45 -9.72
CA LEU A 47 -16.73 9.46 -10.74
C LEU A 47 -18.01 9.13 -11.50
N GLN A 48 -18.25 7.86 -11.82
CA GLN A 48 -19.48 7.45 -12.51
C GLN A 48 -20.71 7.55 -11.59
N PHE A 49 -20.60 7.10 -10.34
CA PHE A 49 -21.72 7.08 -9.41
C PHE A 49 -22.03 8.45 -8.80
N SER A 50 -21.05 9.33 -8.56
CA SER A 50 -21.28 10.71 -8.11
C SER A 50 -22.06 11.57 -9.11
N THR A 51 -22.10 11.17 -10.39
CA THR A 51 -22.92 11.86 -11.40
C THR A 51 -24.34 11.30 -11.53
N MET A 52 -24.63 10.12 -10.95
CA MET A 52 -25.92 9.44 -11.11
C MET A 52 -26.67 9.13 -9.80
N PHE A 53 -25.99 9.10 -8.65
CA PHE A 53 -26.57 8.76 -7.35
C PHE A 53 -25.97 9.61 -6.23
N ASP A 54 -26.82 10.28 -5.45
CA ASP A 54 -26.39 11.11 -4.30
C ASP A 54 -25.80 10.28 -3.13
N THR A 55 -25.87 8.94 -3.19
CA THR A 55 -25.59 8.05 -2.05
C THR A 55 -24.57 6.93 -2.31
N VAL A 56 -24.18 6.67 -3.56
CA VAL A 56 -23.21 5.60 -3.88
C VAL A 56 -21.80 6.20 -3.88
N ASN A 57 -21.21 6.22 -2.71
CA ASN A 57 -19.92 6.84 -2.49
C ASN A 57 -18.88 5.76 -2.18
N CYS A 58 -18.04 5.37 -3.15
CA CYS A 58 -16.79 4.69 -2.84
C CYS A 58 -15.89 5.68 -2.07
N SER A 59 -16.11 5.82 -0.76
CA SER A 59 -15.40 6.72 0.17
C SER A 59 -14.90 8.02 -0.48
N ASP A 60 -15.78 8.99 -0.75
CA ASP A 60 -15.44 10.35 -1.20
C ASP A 60 -14.33 10.48 -2.27
N GLY A 61 -14.13 9.46 -3.10
CA GLY A 61 -12.95 9.34 -3.94
C GLY A 61 -11.66 9.36 -3.11
N LEU A 62 -11.43 8.31 -2.30
CA LEU A 62 -10.16 8.00 -1.63
C LEU A 62 -9.02 8.44 -2.54
N ASN A 63 -8.36 9.53 -2.14
CA ASN A 63 -7.40 10.25 -2.94
C ASN A 63 -6.48 9.21 -3.60
N ILE A 64 -6.42 9.12 -4.94
CA ILE A 64 -5.59 8.11 -5.64
C ILE A 64 -4.09 8.27 -5.31
N PHE A 65 -3.75 9.39 -4.68
CA PHE A 65 -2.41 9.84 -4.38
C PHE A 65 -1.63 8.93 -3.41
N PRO A 66 -2.15 8.45 -2.25
CA PRO A 66 -1.41 7.52 -1.40
C PRO A 66 -1.08 6.17 -2.08
N PRO A 67 -2.01 5.47 -2.76
CA PRO A 67 -1.66 4.27 -3.53
C PRO A 67 -0.63 4.55 -4.64
N MET A 68 -0.73 5.69 -5.32
CA MET A 68 0.22 6.10 -6.37
C MET A 68 1.63 6.35 -5.79
N LEU A 69 1.74 7.10 -4.70
CA LEU A 69 3.02 7.33 -4.01
C LEU A 69 3.63 6.03 -3.50
N ASN A 70 2.81 5.12 -2.98
CA ASN A 70 3.23 3.81 -2.52
C ASN A 70 3.82 2.97 -3.67
N MET A 71 3.15 2.95 -4.83
CA MET A 71 3.67 2.31 -6.03
C MET A 71 4.99 2.93 -6.50
N MET A 72 5.07 4.27 -6.58
CA MET A 72 6.33 4.96 -6.93
C MET A 72 7.46 4.62 -5.97
N GLY A 73 7.18 4.59 -4.66
CA GLY A 73 8.12 4.15 -3.63
C GLY A 73 8.60 2.73 -3.86
N ALA A 74 7.69 1.78 -4.10
CA ALA A 74 8.05 0.39 -4.37
C ALA A 74 8.89 0.22 -5.64
N PHE A 75 8.64 1.00 -6.70
CA PHE A 75 9.49 1.05 -7.90
C PHE A 75 10.91 1.51 -7.58
N THR A 76 11.07 2.53 -6.74
CA THR A 76 12.42 2.95 -6.29
C THR A 76 13.12 1.81 -5.54
N GLY A 77 12.39 1.00 -4.78
CA GLY A 77 12.90 -0.23 -4.18
C GLY A 77 13.44 -1.24 -5.18
N LEU A 78 12.74 -1.46 -6.31
CA LEU A 78 13.25 -2.35 -7.36
C LEU A 78 14.59 -1.86 -7.94
N PHE A 79 14.74 -0.55 -8.13
CA PHE A 79 16.01 0.02 -8.57
C PHE A 79 17.14 -0.23 -7.57
N THR A 80 16.86 -0.25 -6.26
CA THR A 80 17.88 -0.56 -5.25
C THR A 80 18.39 -1.98 -5.33
N LEU A 81 17.54 -2.95 -5.71
CA LEU A 81 17.95 -4.33 -5.92
C LEU A 81 18.84 -4.48 -7.15
N ARG A 82 18.58 -3.70 -8.21
CA ARG A 82 19.29 -3.79 -9.49
C ARG A 82 20.57 -2.96 -9.53
N THR A 83 20.61 -1.84 -8.80
CA THR A 83 21.72 -0.88 -8.82
C THR A 83 22.32 -0.69 -7.42
N LEU A 84 22.77 -1.80 -6.83
CA LEU A 84 23.40 -1.91 -5.51
C LEU A 84 24.54 -0.91 -5.23
N HIS A 85 25.25 -0.48 -6.28
CA HIS A 85 26.36 0.47 -6.20
C HIS A 85 25.88 1.92 -6.02
N LEU A 86 24.64 2.23 -6.39
CA LEU A 86 24.05 3.55 -6.23
C LEU A 86 23.38 3.66 -4.87
N LYS A 87 23.83 4.63 -4.08
CA LYS A 87 23.23 4.92 -2.76
C LYS A 87 21.95 5.73 -2.87
N TRP A 88 21.80 6.48 -3.96
CA TRP A 88 20.69 7.40 -4.16
C TRP A 88 19.32 6.68 -4.24
N PRO A 89 19.14 5.61 -5.04
CA PRO A 89 17.88 4.88 -5.06
C PRO A 89 17.48 4.34 -3.68
N ALA A 90 18.45 3.94 -2.87
CA ALA A 90 18.18 3.34 -1.56
C ALA A 90 17.81 4.39 -0.51
N PHE A 91 18.42 5.57 -0.59
CA PHE A 91 18.00 6.71 0.19
C PHE A 91 16.58 7.18 -0.18
N VAL A 92 16.27 7.27 -1.47
CA VAL A 92 14.93 7.64 -1.95
C VAL A 92 13.91 6.59 -1.53
N HIS A 93 14.22 5.30 -1.67
CA HIS A 93 13.32 4.22 -1.24
C HIS A 93 13.04 4.27 0.26
N LEU A 94 14.07 4.51 1.09
CA LEU A 94 13.91 4.67 2.54
C LEU A 94 12.96 5.84 2.88
N ILE A 95 13.17 7.01 2.28
CA ILE A 95 12.29 8.17 2.50
C ILE A 95 10.87 7.86 2.02
N SER A 96 10.73 7.25 0.85
CA SER A 96 9.44 6.83 0.32
C SER A 96 8.72 5.90 1.30
N CYS A 97 9.38 4.87 1.85
CA CYS A 97 8.76 3.99 2.85
C CYS A 97 8.33 4.76 4.12
N VAL A 98 9.12 5.73 4.58
CA VAL A 98 8.78 6.54 5.77
C VAL A 98 7.59 7.45 5.52
N ILE A 99 7.45 8.02 4.33
CA ILE A 99 6.31 8.87 3.96
C ILE A 99 5.06 8.03 3.68
N VAL A 100 5.24 6.90 2.99
CA VAL A 100 4.14 6.00 2.59
C VAL A 100 3.52 5.31 3.79
N PHE A 101 4.31 4.98 4.83
CA PHE A 101 3.80 4.30 6.03
C PHE A 101 2.62 5.04 6.71
N PRO A 102 2.71 6.31 7.12
CA PRO A 102 1.55 7.00 7.71
C PRO A 102 0.41 7.20 6.70
N LEU A 103 0.71 7.36 5.41
CA LEU A 103 -0.31 7.57 4.37
C LEU A 103 -1.15 6.31 4.11
N ASN A 104 -0.51 5.16 4.02
CA ASN A 104 -1.19 3.86 3.93
C ASN A 104 -1.97 3.56 5.21
N LEU A 105 -1.44 3.90 6.38
CA LEU A 105 -2.15 3.70 7.65
C LEU A 105 -3.45 4.51 7.70
N ILE A 106 -3.41 5.79 7.29
CA ILE A 106 -4.61 6.63 7.16
C ILE A 106 -5.58 5.99 6.17
N THR A 107 -5.08 5.53 5.02
CA THR A 107 -5.89 4.87 3.98
C THR A 107 -6.56 3.60 4.51
N ALA A 108 -5.84 2.78 5.30
CA ALA A 108 -6.37 1.57 5.90
C ALA A 108 -7.46 1.88 6.95
N ILE A 109 -7.24 2.89 7.78
CA ILE A 109 -8.24 3.33 8.78
C ILE A 109 -9.52 3.80 8.09
N ASP A 110 -9.39 4.58 7.02
CA ASP A 110 -10.53 5.07 6.23
C ASP A 110 -11.32 3.90 5.62
N LEU A 111 -10.65 2.97 4.95
CA LEU A 111 -11.28 1.77 4.37
C LEU A 111 -12.00 0.92 5.42
N ILE A 112 -11.42 0.76 6.61
CA ILE A 112 -12.04 0.03 7.72
C ILE A 112 -13.28 0.78 8.24
N ALA A 113 -13.19 2.10 8.41
CA ALA A 113 -14.32 2.92 8.84
C ALA A 113 -15.49 2.84 7.84
N ASN A 114 -15.19 2.90 6.54
CA ASN A 114 -16.19 2.75 5.48
C ASN A 114 -16.77 1.33 5.42
N SER A 115 -15.98 0.31 5.69
CA SER A 115 -16.48 -1.06 5.83
C SER A 115 -17.55 -1.16 6.93
N PHE A 116 -17.34 -0.51 8.08
CA PHE A 116 -18.37 -0.45 9.13
C PHE A 116 -19.61 0.34 8.69
N HIS A 117 -19.44 1.42 7.92
CA HIS A 117 -20.56 2.16 7.34
C HIS A 117 -21.41 1.27 6.41
N TRP A 118 -20.77 0.55 5.48
CA TRP A 118 -21.47 -0.38 4.57
C TRP A 118 -22.18 -1.52 5.30
N SER A 119 -21.54 -2.08 6.33
CA SER A 119 -22.14 -3.12 7.16
C SER A 119 -23.40 -2.63 7.89
N ASN A 120 -23.36 -1.40 8.44
CA ASN A 120 -24.51 -0.78 9.08
C ASN A 120 -25.62 -0.39 8.10
N TYR A 121 -25.24 0.06 6.90
CA TYR A 121 -26.18 0.41 5.84
C TYR A 121 -26.93 -0.83 5.34
N TRP A 122 -26.18 -1.91 5.09
CA TRP A 122 -26.71 -3.22 4.72
C TRP A 122 -27.72 -3.74 5.76
N SER A 123 -27.40 -3.67 7.05
CA SER A 123 -28.27 -4.22 8.10
C SER A 123 -29.54 -3.39 8.34
N ARG A 124 -29.50 -2.08 8.09
CA ARG A 124 -30.63 -1.17 8.31
C ARG A 124 -31.60 -1.06 7.15
N TYR A 125 -31.14 -1.28 5.92
CA TYR A 125 -31.93 -1.06 4.71
C TYR A 125 -31.90 -2.26 3.76
N PRO A 126 -32.37 -3.45 4.19
CA PRO A 126 -32.41 -4.63 3.34
C PRO A 126 -33.36 -4.50 2.14
N ASP A 127 -34.39 -3.64 2.27
CA ASP A 127 -35.51 -3.54 1.31
C ASP A 127 -35.51 -2.28 0.43
N ILE A 128 -34.49 -1.39 0.53
CA ILE A 128 -34.38 -0.21 -0.35
C ILE A 128 -33.80 -0.65 -1.70
N TYR A 129 -34.65 -1.29 -2.50
CA TYR A 129 -34.44 -1.54 -3.91
C TYR A 129 -35.36 -0.64 -4.74
N PRO A 130 -34.89 -0.02 -5.84
CA PRO A 130 -35.72 0.08 -7.01
C PRO A 130 -35.96 -1.34 -7.52
N ASP A 131 -37.21 -1.67 -7.80
CA ASP A 131 -37.73 -2.97 -8.18
C ASP A 131 -36.97 -3.62 -9.38
N ILE A 132 -35.83 -4.27 -9.13
CA ILE A 132 -35.11 -5.15 -10.08
C ILE A 132 -35.54 -6.61 -9.81
N SER A 133 -36.80 -6.81 -9.44
CA SER A 133 -37.39 -8.12 -9.19
C SER A 133 -37.49 -9.02 -10.43
N GLN A 134 -36.96 -8.60 -11.59
CA GLN A 134 -36.98 -9.43 -12.80
C GLN A 134 -35.62 -9.92 -13.30
N GLN A 135 -34.48 -9.41 -12.83
CA GLN A 135 -33.16 -9.87 -13.26
C GLN A 135 -32.10 -9.79 -12.14
N GLY A 136 -32.06 -10.80 -11.27
CA GLY A 136 -30.89 -11.17 -10.47
C GLY A 136 -30.20 -10.01 -9.71
N GLY A 137 -30.93 -9.36 -8.80
CA GLY A 137 -30.46 -8.22 -8.01
C GLY A 137 -29.09 -8.47 -7.38
N VAL A 138 -28.08 -7.74 -7.84
CA VAL A 138 -26.71 -7.84 -7.38
C VAL A 138 -26.60 -7.15 -6.01
N GLU A 139 -26.09 -7.89 -5.02
CA GLU A 139 -25.77 -7.40 -3.67
C GLU A 139 -24.62 -6.37 -3.69
N TRP A 140 -24.87 -5.18 -4.23
CA TRP A 140 -23.84 -4.17 -4.48
C TRP A 140 -23.18 -3.68 -3.18
N ALA A 141 -23.96 -3.49 -2.11
CA ALA A 141 -23.43 -3.00 -0.83
C ALA A 141 -22.53 -4.02 -0.11
N SER A 142 -22.80 -5.33 -0.22
CA SER A 142 -21.88 -6.38 0.28
C SER A 142 -20.62 -6.45 -0.58
N SER A 143 -20.75 -6.22 -1.89
CA SER A 143 -19.61 -6.16 -2.80
C SER A 143 -18.66 -5.01 -2.42
N PHE A 144 -19.18 -3.82 -2.10
CA PHE A 144 -18.36 -2.70 -1.61
C PHE A 144 -17.77 -2.95 -0.23
N LEU A 145 -18.53 -3.55 0.69
CA LEU A 145 -18.02 -3.98 2.00
C LEU A 145 -16.79 -4.89 1.85
N TRP A 146 -16.89 -5.95 1.05
CA TRP A 146 -15.80 -6.91 0.86
C TRP A 146 -14.61 -6.30 0.10
N MET A 147 -14.87 -5.37 -0.82
CA MET A 147 -13.83 -4.63 -1.52
C MET A 147 -13.02 -3.76 -0.55
N ASP A 148 -13.68 -2.96 0.30
CA ASP A 148 -13.02 -2.10 1.27
C ASP A 148 -12.22 -2.91 2.30
N VAL A 149 -12.76 -4.03 2.78
CA VAL A 149 -12.05 -4.97 3.68
C VAL A 149 -10.81 -5.56 3.00
N ALA A 150 -10.94 -6.04 1.76
CA ALA A 150 -9.81 -6.63 1.04
C ALA A 150 -8.69 -5.61 0.79
N ILE A 151 -9.04 -4.39 0.35
CA ILE A 151 -8.07 -3.31 0.12
C ILE A 151 -7.42 -2.90 1.45
N GLY A 152 -8.20 -2.80 2.53
CA GLY A 152 -7.70 -2.49 3.87
C GLY A 152 -6.67 -3.51 4.37
N ILE A 153 -6.93 -4.81 4.17
CA ILE A 153 -5.97 -5.87 4.51
C ILE A 153 -4.68 -5.72 3.69
N ILE A 154 -4.78 -5.48 2.38
CA ILE A 154 -3.60 -5.30 1.52
C ILE A 154 -2.80 -4.08 1.98
N ALA A 155 -3.45 -2.98 2.34
CA ALA A 155 -2.80 -1.77 2.85
C ALA A 155 -2.01 -2.05 4.14
N ILE A 156 -2.59 -2.79 5.10
CA ILE A 156 -1.93 -3.16 6.35
C ILE A 156 -0.71 -4.06 6.09
N ILE A 157 -0.86 -5.08 5.23
CA ILE A 157 0.27 -5.97 4.89
C ILE A 157 1.39 -5.14 4.25
N ASN A 158 1.03 -4.19 3.40
CA ASN A 158 2.00 -3.32 2.75
C ASN A 158 2.75 -2.42 3.76
N ASP A 159 2.08 -1.92 4.79
CA ASP A 159 2.73 -1.18 5.87
C ASP A 159 3.68 -2.02 6.70
N VAL A 160 3.32 -3.28 6.98
CA VAL A 160 4.22 -4.22 7.64
C VAL A 160 5.48 -4.46 6.79
N LEU A 161 5.35 -4.57 5.48
CA LEU A 161 6.49 -4.71 4.56
C LEU A 161 7.35 -3.44 4.54
N CYS A 162 6.74 -2.26 4.49
CA CYS A 162 7.46 -0.98 4.57
C CYS A 162 8.24 -0.87 5.88
N ALA A 163 7.64 -1.22 7.02
CA ALA A 163 8.31 -1.23 8.32
C ALA A 163 9.49 -2.22 8.36
N PHE A 164 9.31 -3.42 7.78
CA PHE A 164 10.38 -4.42 7.68
C PHE A 164 11.55 -3.94 6.79
N ILE A 165 11.24 -3.30 5.65
CA ILE A 165 12.22 -2.70 4.74
C ILE A 165 13.02 -1.60 5.47
N VAL A 166 12.33 -0.70 6.18
CA VAL A 166 12.96 0.36 6.99
C VAL A 166 13.84 -0.24 8.08
N TYR A 167 13.40 -1.30 8.75
CA TYR A 167 14.20 -2.01 9.76
C TYR A 167 15.49 -2.58 9.18
N ILE A 168 15.44 -3.22 8.00
CA ILE A 168 16.64 -3.73 7.32
C ILE A 168 17.58 -2.57 6.96
N TYR A 169 17.06 -1.48 6.41
CA TYR A 169 17.86 -0.29 6.15
C TYR A 169 18.51 0.25 7.43
N PHE A 170 17.78 0.35 8.54
CA PHE A 170 18.35 0.82 9.81
C PHE A 170 19.45 -0.11 10.33
N LYS A 171 19.22 -1.43 10.29
CA LYS A 171 20.18 -2.45 10.76
C LYS A 171 21.47 -2.46 9.94
N PHE A 172 21.38 -2.41 8.60
CA PHE A 172 22.56 -2.59 7.74
C PHE A 172 23.18 -1.28 7.25
N TRP A 173 22.40 -0.20 7.12
CA TRP A 173 22.91 1.09 6.68
C TRP A 173 23.41 1.96 7.85
N TYR A 174 22.72 1.92 8.99
CA TYR A 174 23.04 2.76 10.15
C TYR A 174 23.76 2.00 11.28
N SER A 175 23.39 0.76 11.60
CA SER A 175 23.99 0.01 12.73
C SER A 175 25.40 -0.54 12.47
N VAL A 176 25.85 -0.64 11.21
CA VAL A 176 27.26 -0.95 10.87
C VAL A 176 28.26 0.10 11.42
N ARG A 177 27.76 1.23 11.93
CA ARG A 177 28.51 2.23 12.70
C ARG A 177 29.05 1.71 14.04
N SER A 178 28.50 0.63 14.62
CA SER A 178 28.75 0.26 16.02
C SER A 178 29.66 -0.97 16.22
N ASN A 179 29.79 -1.87 15.25
CA ASN A 179 30.29 -3.24 15.53
C ASN A 179 31.53 -3.69 14.75
N ASN A 180 32.34 -2.78 14.18
CA ASN A 180 33.77 -3.13 14.04
C ASN A 180 34.57 -2.11 14.86
N PRO A 181 35.55 -2.58 15.66
CA PRO A 181 36.55 -1.71 16.28
C PRO A 181 37.27 -0.85 15.23
#